data_AF-A0AAJ2A230-F1
#
_entry.id   AF-A0AAJ2A230-F1
#
_cell.length_a   1.000
_cell.length_b   1.000
_cell.length_c   1.000
_cell.angle_alpha   90.00
_cell.angle_beta   90.00
_cell.angle_gamma   90.00
#
_symmetry.space_group_name_H-M   'P 1'
#
loop_
_entity.id
_entity.type
_entity.pdbx_description
1 polymer ?
#
loop_
_entity_poly.entity_id
_entity_poly.type
_entity_poly.pdbx_seq_one_letter_code
_entity_poly.pdbx_strand_id
1 'polypeptide(L)' 'MDHRRDDEVYSTRELLIEDLAVLGIGAGVLATAPELSSPRRTALSDQAEAAAMRILRPLLRDLSKRSRYVAN' A
#
# COMPACT_ATOMS: atom_id res chain seq x y z
N MET A 1 27.56 6.84 -41.33
CA MET A 1 26.59 6.06 -40.54
C MET A 1 26.15 6.93 -39.38
N ASP A 2 24.99 7.57 -39.53
CA ASP A 2 24.42 8.51 -38.56
C ASP A 2 23.85 7.70 -37.39
N HIS A 3 24.52 7.72 -36.23
CA HIS A 3 23.98 7.20 -34.98
C HIS A 3 23.26 8.33 -34.25
N ARG A 4 22.19 8.84 -34.87
CA ARG A 4 21.11 9.48 -34.13
C ARG A 4 20.38 8.39 -33.37
N ARG A 5 20.87 8.09 -32.16
CA ARG A 5 19.98 7.55 -31.14
C ARG A 5 18.98 8.65 -30.85
N ASP A 6 17.72 8.35 -31.09
CA ASP A 6 16.61 9.18 -30.69
C ASP A 6 16.77 9.50 -29.20
N ASP A 7 17.15 10.75 -28.90
CA ASP A 7 16.99 11.34 -27.57
C ASP A 7 15.48 11.50 -27.36
N GLU A 8 14.82 10.37 -27.09
CA GLU A 8 13.43 10.35 -26.68
C GLU A 8 13.40 11.01 -25.30
N VAL A 9 13.02 12.29 -25.27
CA VAL A 9 12.91 13.07 -24.04
C VAL A 9 11.76 12.49 -23.25
N TYR A 10 12.07 11.49 -22.42
CA TYR A 10 11.08 10.92 -21.51
C TYR A 10 10.54 12.01 -20.60
N SER A 11 9.22 12.10 -20.54
CA SER A 11 8.56 12.88 -19.52
C SER A 11 9.00 12.38 -18.15
N THR A 12 9.07 13.27 -17.15
CA THR A 12 9.27 12.90 -15.75
C THR A 12 8.30 11.79 -15.31
N ARG A 13 7.09 11.77 -15.90
CA ARG A 13 6.10 10.72 -15.67
C ARG A 13 6.57 9.34 -16.17
N GLU A 14 7.22 9.28 -17.32
CA GLU A 14 7.66 8.02 -17.94
C GLU A 14 8.84 7.42 -17.17
N LEU A 15 9.80 8.25 -16.76
CA LEU A 15 10.90 7.83 -15.89
C LEU A 15 10.41 7.28 -14.54
N LEU A 16 9.42 7.94 -13.93
CA LEU A 16 8.79 7.45 -12.69
C LEU A 16 8.10 6.09 -12.87
N ILE A 17 7.46 5.85 -14.02
CA ILE A 17 6.81 4.56 -14.31
C ILE A 17 7.86 3.45 -14.44
N GLU A 18 8.99 3.73 -15.10
CA GLU A 18 10.10 2.79 -15.23
C GLU A 18 10.73 2.46 -13.88
N ASP A 19 11.00 3.47 -13.05
CA ASP A 19 11.55 3.28 -11.70
C ASP A 19 10.64 2.41 -10.84
N LEU A 20 9.33 2.66 -10.87
CA LEU A 20 8.35 1.84 -10.14
C LEU A 20 8.29 0.40 -10.66
N ALA A 21 8.39 0.21 -11.97
CA ALA A 21 8.42 -1.10 -12.59
C ALA A 21 9.68 -1.90 -12.19
N VAL A 22 10.86 -1.26 -12.14
CA VAL A 22 12.12 -1.86 -11.66
C VAL A 22 11.99 -2.30 -10.20
N LEU A 23 11.26 -1.54 -9.38
CA LEU A 23 10.98 -1.86 -7.97
C LEU A 23 9.87 -2.92 -7.80
N GLY A 24 9.29 -3.43 -8.89
CA GLY A 24 8.18 -4.39 -8.87
C GLY A 24 6.84 -3.78 -8.42
N ILE A 25 6.78 -2.46 -8.28
CA ILE A 25 5.58 -1.72 -7.89
C ILE A 25 4.72 -1.53 -9.14
N GLY A 26 3.56 -2.19 -9.18
CA GLY A 26 2.68 -2.21 -10.36
C GLY A 26 2.55 -3.57 -11.03
N ALA A 27 3.48 -4.51 -10.77
CA ALA A 27 3.39 -5.88 -11.27
C ALA A 27 2.12 -6.59 -10.75
N GLY A 28 1.67 -6.24 -9.54
CA GLY A 28 0.41 -6.73 -8.95
C GLY A 28 -0.86 -6.06 -9.49
N VAL A 29 -0.77 -4.99 -10.30
CA VAL A 29 -1.95 -4.32 -10.88
C VAL A 29 -2.54 -5.11 -12.05
N LEU A 30 -1.71 -5.91 -12.73
CA LEU A 30 -2.15 -6.85 -13.77
C LEU A 30 -2.42 -8.26 -13.22
N ALA A 31 -2.01 -8.55 -12.00
CA ALA A 31 -2.38 -9.78 -11.33
C ALA A 31 -3.88 -9.72 -10.97
N THR A 32 -4.60 -10.80 -11.24
CA THR A 32 -5.97 -10.95 -10.72
C THR A 32 -5.94 -10.68 -9.22
N ALA A 33 -6.78 -9.74 -8.76
CA ALA A 33 -6.88 -9.43 -7.34
C ALA A 33 -7.11 -10.76 -6.59
N PRO A 34 -6.35 -11.05 -5.52
CA PRO A 34 -6.54 -12.29 -4.78
C PRO A 34 -8.00 -12.34 -4.32
N GLU A 35 -8.65 -13.48 -4.51
CA GLU A 35 -9.96 -13.72 -3.92
C GLU A 35 -9.81 -13.73 -2.39
N LEU A 36 -10.14 -12.60 -1.79
CA LEU A 36 -10.16 -12.46 -0.34
C LEU A 36 -11.44 -13.11 0.19
N SER A 37 -11.37 -14.38 0.56
CA SER A 37 -12.47 -15.03 1.29
C SER A 37 -12.37 -14.65 2.77
N SER A 38 -13.32 -13.86 3.26
CA SER A 38 -13.51 -13.74 4.71
C SER A 38 -14.31 -14.94 5.22
N PRO A 39 -13.82 -15.70 6.21
CA PRO A 39 -14.61 -16.75 6.82
C PRO A 39 -15.90 -16.18 7.42
N ARG A 40 -16.96 -16.98 7.45
CA ARG A 40 -18.27 -16.56 7.97
C ARG A 40 -18.12 -16.03 9.40
N ARG A 41 -18.65 -14.84 9.67
CA ARG A 41 -18.69 -14.28 11.03
C ARG A 41 -19.48 -15.20 11.96
N THR A 42 -18.95 -15.37 13.16
CA THR A 42 -19.56 -16.12 14.25
C THR A 42 -19.55 -15.26 15.53
N ALA A 43 -20.39 -15.60 16.51
CA ALA A 43 -20.36 -14.92 17.80
C ALA A 43 -18.96 -14.96 18.45
N LEU A 44 -18.19 -16.04 18.24
CA LEU A 44 -16.82 -16.16 18.70
C LEU A 44 -15.86 -15.22 17.96
N SER A 45 -16.01 -15.04 16.65
CA SER A 45 -15.20 -14.07 15.91
C SER A 45 -15.50 -12.63 16.35
N ASP A 46 -16.77 -12.32 16.65
CA ASP A 46 -17.17 -11.00 17.13
C ASP A 46 -16.61 -10.72 18.53
N GLN A 47 -16.60 -11.73 19.40
CA GLN A 47 -15.97 -11.63 20.72
C GLN A 47 -14.45 -11.45 20.62
N ALA A 48 -13.79 -12.19 19.73
CA ALA A 48 -12.36 -12.07 19.48
C ALA A 48 -12.00 -10.68 18.92
N GLU A 49 -12.80 -10.18 17.97
CA GLU A 49 -12.66 -8.82 17.43
C GLU A 49 -12.81 -7.77 18.53
N ALA A 50 -13.85 -7.88 19.37
CA ALA A 50 -14.07 -6.94 20.48
C ALA A 50 -12.91 -6.97 21.48
N ALA A 51 -12.38 -8.15 21.82
CA ALA A 51 -11.24 -8.30 22.70
C ALA A 51 -9.96 -7.68 22.11
N ALA A 52 -9.70 -7.91 20.82
CA ALA A 52 -8.56 -7.31 20.11
C ALA A 52 -8.69 -5.79 20.05
N MET A 53 -9.87 -5.27 19.69
CA MET A 53 -10.11 -3.83 19.59
C MET A 53 -10.02 -3.11 20.94
N ARG A 54 -10.35 -3.78 22.04
CA ARG A 54 -10.13 -3.24 23.39
C ARG A 54 -8.65 -2.93 23.67
N ILE A 55 -7.73 -3.76 23.14
CA ILE A 55 -6.29 -3.58 23.28
C ILE A 55 -5.76 -2.58 22.24
N LEU A 56 -6.20 -2.68 20.99
CA LEU A 56 -5.67 -1.89 19.88
C LEU A 56 -6.10 -0.41 19.92
N ARG A 57 -7.34 -0.11 20.31
CA ARG A 57 -7.88 1.27 20.32
C ARG A 57 -7.00 2.28 21.07
N PRO A 58 -6.55 2.04 22.32
CA PRO A 58 -5.68 3.00 23.01
C PRO A 58 -4.32 3.16 22.31
N LEU A 59 -3.73 2.07 21.81
CA LEU A 59 -2.44 2.11 21.11
C LEU A 59 -2.52 2.92 19.81
N LEU A 60 -3.57 2.69 19.01
CA LEU A 60 -3.83 3.45 17.79
C LEU A 60 -4.06 4.93 18.11
N ARG A 61 -4.81 5.24 19.17
CA ARG A 61 -5.03 6.62 19.61
C ARG A 61 -3.72 7.31 19.99
N ASP A 62 -2.81 6.63 20.67
CA ASP A 62 -1.52 7.19 21.06
C ASP A 62 -0.56 7.34 19.87
N LEU A 63 -0.57 6.40 18.93
CA LEU A 63 0.15 6.54 17.66
C LEU A 63 -0.37 7.74 16.85
N SER A 64 -1.69 7.93 16.74
CA SER A 64 -2.27 9.09 16.04
C SER A 64 -1.88 10.42 16.66
N LYS A 65 -1.76 10.50 18.01
CA LYS A 65 -1.24 11.69 18.68
C LYS A 65 0.22 11.93 18.31
N ARG A 66 1.07 10.91 18.38
CA ARG A 66 2.51 11.02 18.07
C ARG A 66 2.76 11.41 16.62
N SER A 67 2.02 10.82 15.68
CA SER A 67 2.08 11.21 14.27
C SER A 67 1.72 12.69 14.06
N ARG A 68 0.74 13.21 14.82
CA ARG A 68 0.37 14.63 14.79
C ARG A 68 1.43 15.55 15.42
N TYR A 69 2.22 15.05 16.37
CA TYR A 69 3.35 15.80 16.95
C TYR A 69 4.59 15.86 16.04
N VAL A 70 4.76 14.91 15.11
CA VAL A 70 5.89 14.91 14.14
C VAL A 70 5.59 15.80 12.93
N ALA A 71 4.33 16.17 12.72
CA ALA A 71 3.88 17.02 11.60
C ALA A 71 3.78 18.53 11.95
N ASN A 72 4.30 18.95 13.11
CA ASN A 72 4.42 20.34 13.57
C ASN A 72 5.88 20.66 13.88
#